data_AF-A0A7G2C5G8-F1
#
_entry.id   AF-A0A7G2C5G8-F1
#
_cell.length_a   1.000
_cell.length_b   1.000
_cell.length_c   1.000
_cell.angle_alpha   90.00
_cell.angle_beta   90.00
_cell.angle_gamma   90.00
#
_symmetry.space_group_name_H-M   'P 1'
#
loop_
_entity.id
_entity.type
_entity.pdbx_description
1 polymer ?
#
loop_
_entity_poly.entity_id
_entity_poly.type
_entity_poly.pdbx_seq_one_letter_code
_entity_poly.pdbx_strand_id
1 'polypeptide(L)'
;METILIMGASLMEYGYSSHWVSRLADAYARKAFVYNAGLAGYNSDWLHSILISDTLSTRLVPASMQRPLFITLMVGSNDCSHGLQHVPLARYKKNLHDIIDLLCQRFHPRLGVLVLSIPPIDEVRWPIGKMKKTDRTFADSLRYSEAMKEVVQGVQAAPRLPGGSVFRHLLPRYTGKIRYRHPQVRQTRTMDPFVLRRTARE
;
A
#
# COMPACT_ATOMS: atom_id res chain seq x y z
N MET A 1 -0.58 -24.56 -10.65
CA MET A 1 -0.10 -23.23 -11.10
C MET A 1 -0.14 -22.31 -9.90
N GLU A 2 0.87 -21.46 -9.69
CA GLU A 2 0.88 -20.51 -8.57
C GLU A 2 -0.16 -19.40 -8.77
N THR A 3 -0.48 -18.64 -7.71
CA THR A 3 -1.36 -17.45 -7.79
C THR A 3 -0.69 -16.25 -7.16
N ILE A 4 -0.80 -15.07 -7.77
CA ILE A 4 -0.51 -13.78 -7.16
C ILE A 4 -1.84 -13.13 -6.80
N LEU A 5 -1.99 -12.75 -5.53
CA LEU A 5 -3.21 -12.11 -5.03
C LEU A 5 -2.99 -10.59 -4.92
N ILE A 6 -3.87 -9.81 -5.53
CA ILE A 6 -3.86 -8.35 -5.48
C ILE A 6 -4.95 -7.87 -4.52
N MET A 7 -4.57 -7.21 -3.42
CA MET A 7 -5.47 -6.75 -2.36
C MET A 7 -5.28 -5.25 -2.11
N GLY A 8 -6.36 -4.55 -1.77
CA GLY A 8 -6.29 -3.15 -1.39
C GLY A 8 -7.52 -2.37 -1.87
N ALA A 9 -7.32 -1.08 -2.14
CA ALA A 9 -8.41 -0.18 -2.53
C ALA A 9 -8.53 0.01 -4.06
N SER A 10 -9.01 1.18 -4.51
CA SER A 10 -9.31 1.47 -5.92
C SER A 10 -8.12 1.34 -6.87
N LEU A 11 -6.91 1.74 -6.43
CA LEU A 11 -5.69 1.60 -7.22
C LEU A 11 -5.31 0.14 -7.48
N MET A 12 -5.82 -0.77 -6.65
CA MET A 12 -5.69 -2.21 -6.83
C MET A 12 -6.82 -2.75 -7.71
N GLU A 13 -8.07 -2.39 -7.42
CA GLU A 13 -9.24 -2.80 -8.23
C GLU A 13 -9.04 -2.43 -9.72
N TYR A 14 -8.69 -1.18 -9.99
CA TYR A 14 -8.47 -0.66 -11.34
C TYR A 14 -7.09 -0.98 -11.90
N GLY A 15 -6.37 -1.93 -11.30
CA GLY A 15 -5.03 -2.29 -11.71
C GLY A 15 -4.92 -2.85 -13.14
N TYR A 16 -5.97 -3.53 -13.61
CA TYR A 16 -6.07 -3.96 -15.02
C TYR A 16 -6.31 -2.76 -15.95
N SER A 17 -7.24 -1.88 -15.60
CA SER A 17 -7.55 -0.67 -16.39
C SER A 17 -6.39 0.31 -16.46
N SER A 18 -5.54 0.33 -15.42
CA SER A 18 -4.29 1.11 -15.38
C SER A 18 -3.07 0.33 -15.89
N HIS A 19 -3.29 -0.85 -16.45
CA HIS A 19 -2.31 -1.73 -17.12
C HIS A 19 -1.22 -2.34 -16.23
N TRP A 20 -1.03 -1.91 -14.98
CA TRP A 20 0.06 -2.45 -14.16
C TRP A 20 -0.19 -3.92 -13.78
N VAL A 21 -1.44 -4.31 -13.50
CA VAL A 21 -1.81 -5.72 -13.24
C VAL A 21 -1.72 -6.54 -14.53
N SER A 22 -2.12 -5.97 -15.68
CA SER A 22 -1.97 -6.62 -16.98
C SER A 22 -0.50 -6.94 -17.30
N ARG A 23 0.39 -5.98 -17.04
CA ARG A 23 1.84 -6.17 -17.21
C ARG A 23 2.41 -7.18 -16.22
N LEU A 24 1.90 -7.22 -14.99
CA LEU A 24 2.26 -8.24 -14.03
C LEU A 24 1.82 -9.63 -14.50
N ALA A 25 0.58 -9.76 -14.98
CA ALA A 25 0.06 -11.02 -15.53
C ALA A 25 0.87 -11.51 -16.74
N ASP A 26 1.26 -10.60 -17.63
CA ASP A 26 2.12 -10.89 -18.78
C ASP A 26 3.52 -11.37 -18.34
N ALA A 27 4.17 -10.67 -17.41
CA ALA A 27 5.48 -11.05 -16.89
C ALA A 27 5.49 -12.44 -16.18
N TYR A 28 4.34 -12.82 -15.62
CA TYR A 28 4.12 -14.11 -14.97
C TYR A 28 3.31 -15.09 -15.84
N ALA A 29 3.19 -14.85 -17.14
CA ALA A 29 2.50 -15.74 -18.06
C ALA A 29 3.08 -17.16 -17.97
N ARG A 30 2.18 -18.14 -17.81
CA ARG A 30 2.51 -19.57 -17.58
C ARG A 30 3.31 -19.87 -16.30
N LYS A 31 3.46 -18.91 -15.38
CA LYS A 31 4.12 -19.08 -14.07
C LYS A 31 3.13 -18.95 -12.93
N ALA A 32 2.27 -17.93 -12.99
CA ALA A 32 1.23 -17.69 -11.98
C ALA A 32 -0.01 -17.05 -12.59
N PHE A 33 -1.18 -17.32 -12.00
CA PHE A 33 -2.39 -16.56 -12.25
C PHE A 33 -2.41 -15.30 -11.40
N VAL A 34 -2.97 -14.20 -11.92
CA VAL A 34 -3.13 -12.96 -11.14
C VAL A 34 -4.60 -12.78 -10.78
N TYR A 35 -4.91 -12.86 -9.48
CA TYR A 35 -6.26 -12.67 -8.96
C TYR A 35 -6.39 -11.29 -8.33
N ASN A 36 -7.30 -10.47 -8.87
CA ASN A 36 -7.54 -9.12 -8.37
C ASN A 36 -8.74 -9.08 -7.43
N ALA A 37 -8.46 -8.78 -6.16
CA ALA A 37 -9.40 -8.64 -5.05
C ALA A 37 -9.36 -7.21 -4.46
N GLY A 38 -9.01 -6.21 -5.27
CA GLY A 38 -9.10 -4.81 -4.86
C GLY A 38 -10.56 -4.36 -4.67
N LEU A 39 -10.76 -3.43 -3.72
CA LEU A 39 -12.07 -2.90 -3.33
C LEU A 39 -12.06 -1.36 -3.36
N ALA A 40 -12.51 -0.78 -4.45
CA ALA A 40 -12.61 0.67 -4.63
C ALA A 40 -13.50 1.29 -3.56
N GLY A 41 -13.06 2.44 -3.05
CA GLY A 41 -13.73 3.12 -1.95
C GLY A 41 -13.40 2.58 -0.54
N TYR A 42 -12.78 1.39 -0.41
CA TYR A 42 -12.53 0.84 0.93
C TYR A 42 -11.33 1.48 1.63
N ASN A 43 -11.51 1.81 2.91
CA ASN A 43 -10.44 2.19 3.83
C ASN A 43 -9.95 0.96 4.63
N SER A 44 -8.97 1.16 5.52
CA SER A 44 -8.40 0.06 6.32
C SER A 44 -9.39 -0.55 7.30
N ASP A 45 -10.34 0.23 7.84
CA ASP A 45 -11.37 -0.30 8.76
C ASP A 45 -12.28 -1.31 8.06
N TRP A 46 -12.73 -0.98 6.86
CA TRP A 46 -13.63 -1.84 6.09
C TRP A 46 -12.89 -3.06 5.57
N LEU A 47 -11.66 -2.89 5.06
CA LEU A 47 -10.84 -4.03 4.62
C LEU A 47 -10.54 -4.99 5.78
N HIS A 48 -10.19 -4.47 6.96
CA HIS A 48 -9.99 -5.27 8.17
C HIS A 48 -11.27 -6.03 8.53
N SER A 49 -12.43 -5.37 8.48
CA SER A 49 -13.74 -5.98 8.77
C SER A 49 -14.09 -7.13 7.82
N ILE A 50 -13.74 -7.01 6.53
CA ILE A 50 -13.88 -8.10 5.55
C ILE A 50 -12.98 -9.28 5.91
N LEU A 51 -11.73 -9.02 6.33
CA LEU A 51 -10.77 -10.07 6.61
C LEU A 51 -11.01 -10.78 7.95
N ILE A 52 -11.60 -10.15 8.96
CA ILE A 52 -11.97 -10.89 10.18
C ILE A 52 -13.21 -11.79 9.99
N SER A 53 -14.01 -11.54 8.96
CA SER A 53 -15.20 -12.35 8.65
C SER A 53 -14.88 -13.43 7.62
N ASP A 54 -14.91 -14.70 8.01
CA ASP A 54 -14.68 -15.81 7.07
C ASP A 54 -15.69 -15.81 5.92
N THR A 55 -16.96 -15.47 6.19
CA THR A 55 -18.01 -15.37 5.16
C THR A 55 -17.72 -14.27 4.15
N LEU A 56 -17.30 -13.09 4.58
CA LEU A 56 -17.00 -11.98 3.65
C LEU A 56 -15.68 -12.22 2.92
N SER A 57 -14.67 -12.73 3.63
CA SER A 57 -13.39 -13.07 3.04
C SER A 57 -13.52 -14.13 1.94
N THR A 58 -14.37 -15.14 2.11
CA THR A 58 -14.58 -16.20 1.11
C THR A 58 -15.38 -15.73 -0.11
N ARG A 59 -16.17 -14.66 0.03
CA ARG A 59 -16.81 -13.97 -1.10
C ARG A 59 -15.80 -13.13 -1.90
N LEU A 60 -14.79 -12.57 -1.24
CA LEU A 60 -13.76 -11.76 -1.87
C LEU A 60 -12.66 -12.61 -2.51
N VAL A 61 -12.21 -13.65 -1.82
CA VAL A 61 -11.14 -14.55 -2.26
C VAL A 61 -11.65 -15.99 -2.11
N PRO A 62 -11.60 -16.83 -3.17
CA PRO A 62 -12.09 -18.20 -3.09
C PRO A 62 -11.45 -18.98 -1.94
N ALA A 63 -12.24 -19.76 -1.20
CA ALA A 63 -11.74 -20.59 -0.10
C ALA A 63 -10.65 -21.60 -0.55
N SER A 64 -10.67 -21.98 -1.83
CA SER A 64 -9.65 -22.85 -2.45
C SER A 64 -8.32 -22.14 -2.71
N MET A 65 -8.26 -20.80 -2.62
CA MET A 65 -7.01 -20.05 -2.77
C MET A 65 -6.19 -20.15 -1.49
N GLN A 66 -5.25 -21.09 -1.49
CA GLN A 66 -4.26 -21.24 -0.44
C GLN A 66 -2.85 -21.06 -1.01
N ARG A 67 -1.96 -20.49 -0.21
CA ARG A 67 -0.53 -20.33 -0.50
C ARG A 67 -0.22 -19.60 -1.81
N PRO A 68 -0.71 -18.35 -2.02
CA PRO A 68 -0.31 -17.57 -3.17
C PRO A 68 1.21 -17.35 -3.17
N LEU A 69 1.79 -17.15 -4.35
CA LEU A 69 3.19 -16.82 -4.54
C LEU A 69 3.59 -15.61 -3.68
N PHE A 70 2.84 -14.51 -3.80
CA PHE A 70 2.85 -13.37 -2.90
C PHE A 70 1.49 -12.67 -2.96
N ILE A 71 1.24 -11.81 -1.98
CA ILE A 71 0.08 -10.92 -1.93
C ILE A 71 0.58 -9.49 -2.09
N THR A 72 -0.04 -8.67 -2.93
CA THR A 72 0.19 -7.21 -2.90
C THR A 72 -0.88 -6.55 -2.05
N LEU A 73 -0.51 -5.55 -1.24
CA LEU A 73 -1.41 -4.82 -0.38
C LEU A 73 -1.19 -3.31 -0.51
N MET A 74 -2.25 -2.55 -0.83
CA MET A 74 -2.21 -1.08 -0.77
C MET A 74 -3.54 -0.50 -0.29
N VAL A 75 -3.50 0.09 0.90
CA VAL A 75 -4.61 0.74 1.58
C VAL A 75 -4.07 1.96 2.34
N GLY A 76 -4.91 2.97 2.57
CA GLY A 76 -4.51 4.23 3.21
C GLY A 76 -4.91 5.47 2.42
N SER A 77 -5.11 5.35 1.10
CA SER A 77 -5.51 6.49 0.27
C SER A 77 -6.90 6.98 0.67
N ASN A 78 -7.79 6.06 1.05
CA ASN A 78 -9.12 6.43 1.51
C ASN A 78 -9.12 6.93 2.95
N ASP A 79 -8.29 6.34 3.80
CA ASP A 79 -8.11 6.64 5.22
C ASP A 79 -7.67 8.08 5.48
N CYS A 80 -6.84 8.64 4.59
CA CYS A 80 -6.37 10.04 4.66
C CYS A 80 -7.43 11.08 4.24
N SER A 81 -8.66 10.66 3.96
CA SER A 81 -9.82 11.55 3.72
C SER A 81 -10.16 12.40 4.95
N HIS A 82 -10.79 13.54 4.74
CA HIS A 82 -11.47 14.37 5.73
C HIS A 82 -12.99 14.17 5.71
N GLY A 83 -13.48 13.21 4.91
CA GLY A 83 -14.89 12.85 4.77
C GLY A 83 -15.20 11.47 5.37
N LEU A 84 -16.21 10.81 4.81
CA LEU A 84 -16.77 9.56 5.35
C LEU A 84 -15.79 8.37 5.35
N GLN A 85 -14.70 8.46 4.58
CA GLN A 85 -13.70 7.40 4.48
C GLN A 85 -12.57 7.54 5.50
N HIS A 86 -12.54 8.63 6.27
CA HIS A 86 -11.47 8.93 7.22
C HIS A 86 -11.28 7.79 8.24
N VAL A 87 -10.03 7.40 8.45
CA VAL A 87 -9.62 6.51 9.54
C VAL A 87 -8.45 7.17 10.27
N PRO A 88 -8.54 7.50 11.57
CA PRO A 88 -7.46 8.17 12.29
C PRO A 88 -6.13 7.42 12.20
N LEU A 89 -5.01 8.16 12.09
CA LEU A 89 -3.69 7.57 11.78
C LEU A 89 -3.28 6.41 12.71
N ALA A 90 -3.54 6.53 14.01
CA ALA A 90 -3.24 5.47 14.98
C ALA A 90 -4.04 4.19 14.70
N ARG A 91 -5.32 4.35 14.33
CA ARG A 91 -6.21 3.25 13.96
C ARG A 91 -5.80 2.64 12.62
N TYR A 92 -5.41 3.46 11.63
CA TYR A 92 -4.84 2.99 10.37
C TYR A 92 -3.59 2.12 10.60
N LYS A 93 -2.64 2.55 11.46
CA LYS A 93 -1.45 1.76 11.78
C LYS A 93 -1.80 0.39 12.36
N LYS A 94 -2.74 0.37 13.33
CA LYS A 94 -3.23 -0.88 13.92
C LYS A 94 -3.90 -1.77 12.88
N ASN A 95 -4.83 -1.22 12.11
CA ASN A 95 -5.53 -1.97 11.06
C ASN A 95 -4.56 -2.56 10.04
N LEU A 96 -3.58 -1.78 9.59
CA LEU A 96 -2.59 -2.25 8.63
C LEU A 96 -1.77 -3.43 9.18
N HIS A 97 -1.34 -3.33 10.44
CA HIS A 97 -0.66 -4.44 11.12
C HIS A 97 -1.53 -5.69 11.15
N ASP A 98 -2.77 -5.57 11.64
CA ASP A 98 -3.71 -6.68 11.77
C ASP A 98 -4.07 -7.29 10.41
N ILE A 99 -4.27 -6.47 9.38
CA ILE A 99 -4.50 -6.92 8.00
C ILE A 99 -3.33 -7.76 7.50
N ILE A 100 -2.08 -7.31 7.71
CA ILE A 100 -0.89 -8.07 7.27
C ILE A 100 -0.85 -9.43 7.96
N ASP A 101 -1.11 -9.47 9.27
CA ASP A 101 -1.11 -10.72 10.04
C ASP A 101 -2.24 -11.66 9.59
N LEU A 102 -3.45 -11.16 9.40
CA LEU A 102 -4.58 -11.94 8.88
C LEU A 102 -4.28 -12.52 7.49
N LEU A 103 -3.68 -11.73 6.59
CA LEU A 103 -3.28 -12.22 5.26
C LEU A 103 -2.23 -13.32 5.35
N CYS A 104 -1.24 -13.17 6.24
CA CYS A 104 -0.21 -14.17 6.46
C CYS A 104 -0.77 -15.46 7.04
N GLN A 105 -1.66 -15.35 8.03
CA GLN A 105 -2.27 -16.49 8.72
C GLN A 105 -3.27 -17.23 7.84
N ARG A 106 -4.11 -16.52 7.09
CA ARG A 106 -5.16 -17.15 6.29
C ARG A 106 -4.63 -17.76 4.99
N PHE A 107 -3.76 -17.02 4.29
CA PHE A 107 -3.37 -17.42 2.94
C PHE A 107 -1.99 -18.06 2.88
N HIS A 108 -1.15 -17.92 3.92
CA HIS A 108 0.20 -18.49 3.95
C HIS A 108 1.04 -18.20 2.67
N PRO A 109 1.17 -16.93 2.26
CA PRO A 109 1.86 -16.56 1.03
C PRO A 109 3.33 -17.01 1.03
N ARG A 110 3.78 -17.64 -0.04
CA ARG A 110 5.11 -18.28 -0.13
C ARG A 110 6.26 -17.29 -0.01
N LEU A 111 6.13 -16.13 -0.64
CA LEU A 111 7.10 -15.03 -0.59
C LEU A 111 6.64 -13.86 0.30
N GLY A 112 5.50 -13.99 0.98
CA GLY A 112 4.99 -12.97 1.89
C GLY A 112 4.00 -11.98 1.27
N VAL A 113 3.75 -10.90 2.03
CA VAL A 113 2.89 -9.77 1.64
C VAL A 113 3.77 -8.60 1.24
N LEU A 114 3.63 -8.14 0.00
CA LEU A 114 4.23 -6.93 -0.54
C LEU A 114 3.31 -5.72 -0.29
N VAL A 115 3.63 -4.94 0.73
CA VAL A 115 2.89 -3.70 1.05
C VAL A 115 3.43 -2.56 0.19
N LEU A 116 2.56 -1.91 -0.58
CA LEU A 116 2.89 -0.78 -1.44
C LEU A 116 2.46 0.53 -0.78
N SER A 117 3.28 1.58 -0.95
CA SER A 117 2.92 2.93 -0.52
C SER A 117 1.82 3.50 -1.40
N ILE A 118 0.88 4.20 -0.79
CA ILE A 118 -0.09 4.99 -1.54
C ILE A 118 0.62 6.09 -2.34
N PRO A 119 0.18 6.39 -3.57
CA PRO A 119 0.74 7.49 -4.35
C PRO A 119 0.35 8.84 -3.73
N PRO A 120 1.12 9.91 -4.01
CA PRO A 120 0.76 11.25 -3.60
C PRO A 120 -0.54 11.69 -4.25
N ILE A 121 -1.35 12.45 -3.52
CA ILE A 121 -2.60 13.00 -4.02
C ILE A 121 -2.34 14.31 -4.75
N ASP A 122 -2.92 14.42 -5.95
CA ASP A 122 -3.00 15.68 -6.69
C ASP A 122 -4.26 16.43 -6.25
N GLU A 123 -4.13 17.38 -5.32
CA GLU A 123 -5.25 18.11 -4.72
C GLU A 123 -6.09 18.90 -5.73
N VAL A 124 -5.50 19.26 -6.88
CA VAL A 124 -6.19 20.00 -7.95
C VAL A 124 -7.08 19.08 -8.76
N ARG A 125 -6.60 17.86 -9.05
CA ARG A 125 -7.34 16.86 -9.84
C ARG A 125 -8.19 15.92 -9.00
N TRP A 126 -7.96 15.87 -7.69
CA TRP A 126 -8.66 14.97 -6.79
C TRP A 126 -10.16 15.21 -6.63
N PRO A 127 -10.74 16.42 -6.78
CA PRO A 127 -12.19 16.59 -6.75
C PRO A 127 -12.88 15.71 -7.81
N ILE A 128 -13.22 14.48 -7.40
CA ILE A 128 -13.80 13.44 -8.26
C ILE A 128 -15.33 13.56 -8.27
N GLY A 129 -15.92 13.28 -9.43
CA GLY A 129 -17.36 13.31 -9.62
C GLY A 129 -17.96 14.69 -9.36
N LYS A 130 -18.84 14.78 -8.36
CA LYS A 130 -19.55 16.03 -8.00
C LYS A 130 -18.89 16.81 -6.85
N MET A 131 -17.70 16.40 -6.39
CA MET A 131 -17.04 17.08 -5.28
C MET A 131 -16.58 18.49 -5.69
N LYS A 132 -16.94 19.50 -4.89
CA LYS A 132 -16.53 20.89 -5.11
C LYS A 132 -15.13 21.21 -4.59
N LYS A 133 -14.65 20.43 -3.62
CA LYS A 133 -13.34 20.59 -2.97
C LYS A 133 -12.72 19.22 -2.76
N THR A 134 -11.39 19.17 -2.70
CA THR A 134 -10.68 17.97 -2.28
C THR A 134 -11.01 17.66 -0.82
N ASP A 135 -11.21 16.39 -0.52
CA ASP A 135 -11.33 15.88 0.85
C ASP A 135 -10.02 15.24 1.33
N ARG A 136 -8.94 15.35 0.55
CA ARG A 136 -7.63 14.79 0.85
C ARG A 136 -6.53 15.76 0.47
N THR A 137 -5.41 15.70 1.18
CA THR A 137 -4.24 16.52 0.88
C THR A 137 -3.02 15.66 0.57
N PHE A 138 -2.05 16.24 -0.14
CA PHE A 138 -0.73 15.66 -0.31
C PHE A 138 -0.09 15.39 1.06
N ALA A 139 -0.20 16.34 2.00
CA ALA A 139 0.36 16.22 3.34
C ALA A 139 -0.20 15.00 4.10
N ASP A 140 -1.51 14.78 4.02
CA ASP A 140 -2.14 13.61 4.64
C ASP A 140 -1.72 12.32 3.94
N SER A 141 -1.71 12.28 2.60
CA SER A 141 -1.24 11.10 1.86
C SER A 141 0.21 10.74 2.22
N LEU A 142 1.08 11.74 2.40
CA LEU A 142 2.45 11.55 2.85
C LEU A 142 2.48 10.99 4.29
N ARG A 143 1.70 11.55 5.21
CA ARG A 143 1.63 11.11 6.60
C ARG A 143 1.19 9.64 6.73
N TYR A 144 0.19 9.22 5.95
CA TYR A 144 -0.24 7.82 5.92
C TYR A 144 0.78 6.91 5.22
N SER A 145 1.47 7.40 4.18
CA SER A 145 2.56 6.64 3.56
C SER A 145 3.75 6.44 4.51
N GLU A 146 4.11 7.41 5.35
CA GLU A 146 5.17 7.24 6.36
C GLU A 146 4.70 6.29 7.46
N ALA A 147 3.45 6.41 7.91
CA ALA A 147 2.87 5.48 8.88
C ALA A 147 2.86 4.03 8.38
N MET A 148 2.58 3.80 7.09
CA MET A 148 2.69 2.49 6.47
C MET A 148 4.12 1.95 6.58
N LYS A 149 5.13 2.77 6.25
CA LYS A 149 6.54 2.36 6.34
C LYS A 149 6.94 1.99 7.76
N GLU A 150 6.51 2.78 8.76
CA GLU A 150 6.77 2.47 10.16
C GLU A 150 6.19 1.09 10.56
N VAL A 151 4.94 0.80 10.19
CA VAL A 151 4.32 -0.50 10.46
C VAL A 151 5.08 -1.64 9.78
N VAL A 152 5.39 -1.47 8.50
CA VAL A 152 6.16 -2.44 7.69
C VAL A 152 7.52 -2.73 8.32
N GLN A 153 8.25 -1.70 8.77
CA GLN A 153 9.53 -1.85 9.44
C GLN A 153 9.39 -2.56 10.79
N GLY A 154 8.39 -2.21 11.59
CA GLY A 154 8.10 -2.89 12.86
C GLY A 154 7.76 -4.37 12.67
N VAL A 155 6.97 -4.69 11.64
CA VAL A 155 6.62 -6.06 11.25
C VAL A 155 7.85 -6.86 10.80
N GLN A 156 8.79 -6.24 10.06
CA GLN A 156 10.04 -6.90 9.64
C GLN A 156 11.02 -7.15 10.79
N ALA A 157 11.06 -6.25 11.77
CA ALA A 157 11.99 -6.34 12.90
C ALA A 157 11.57 -7.37 13.97
N ALA A 158 10.30 -7.80 13.96
CA ALA A 158 9.78 -8.76 14.93
C ALA A 158 10.48 -10.14 14.80
N PRO A 159 10.78 -10.83 15.92
CA PRO A 159 11.42 -12.14 15.90
C PRO A 159 10.65 -13.15 15.04
N ARG A 160 11.36 -13.88 14.19
CA ARG A 160 10.77 -15.01 13.45
C ARG A 160 10.55 -16.17 14.43
N LEU A 161 9.31 -16.55 14.67
CA LEU A 161 8.99 -17.71 15.51
C LEU A 161 9.49 -19.01 14.83
N PRO A 162 10.18 -19.91 15.55
CA PRO A 162 10.59 -21.20 15.01
C PRO A 162 9.35 -22.04 14.64
N GLY A 163 9.29 -22.55 13.41
CA GLY A 163 8.19 -23.39 12.92
C GLY A 163 7.06 -22.67 12.18
N GLY A 164 7.09 -21.33 12.07
CA GLY A 164 6.11 -20.56 11.32
C GLY A 164 6.54 -20.31 9.87
N SER A 165 5.71 -20.72 8.90
CA SER A 165 5.89 -20.47 7.46
C SER A 165 5.77 -19.00 7.03
N VAL A 166 5.87 -18.05 7.95
CA VAL A 166 5.66 -16.64 7.64
C VAL A 166 6.98 -16.02 7.22
N PHE A 167 7.35 -16.23 5.96
CA PHE A 167 8.26 -15.32 5.29
C PHE A 167 7.59 -13.94 5.23
N ARG A 168 7.86 -13.09 6.23
CA ARG A 168 7.67 -11.63 6.12
C ARG A 168 8.74 -11.06 5.17
N HIS A 169 8.77 -11.53 3.92
CA HIS A 169 9.55 -10.91 2.85
C HIS A 169 8.72 -9.75 2.30
N LEU A 170 8.78 -8.62 3.01
CA LEU A 170 8.51 -7.34 2.38
C LEU A 170 9.68 -7.09 1.43
N LEU A 171 9.41 -7.05 0.12
CA LEU A 171 10.47 -6.93 -0.88
C LEU A 171 11.34 -5.71 -0.54
N PRO A 172 12.66 -5.87 -0.43
CA PRO A 172 13.54 -4.73 -0.22
C PRO A 172 13.48 -3.87 -1.47
N ARG A 173 13.06 -2.61 -1.26
CA ARG A 173 13.13 -1.49 -2.22
C ARG A 173 12.01 -1.43 -3.26
N TYR A 174 10.96 -0.71 -2.90
CA TYR A 174 10.45 0.39 -3.73
C TYR A 174 10.07 1.57 -2.82
N THR A 175 11.08 2.21 -2.20
CA THR A 175 10.99 3.65 -1.89
C THR A 175 11.29 4.42 -3.17
N GLY A 176 10.52 4.16 -4.22
CA GLY A 176 10.58 4.99 -5.43
C GLY A 176 10.21 6.40 -5.02
N LYS A 177 11.17 7.33 -5.04
CA LYS A 177 10.87 8.76 -4.96
C LYS A 177 9.97 9.08 -6.15
N ILE A 178 8.66 9.12 -5.95
CA ILE A 178 7.76 9.75 -6.90
C ILE A 178 8.11 11.24 -6.86
N ARG A 179 8.92 11.70 -7.82
CA ARG A 179 9.17 13.12 -8.02
C ARG A 179 7.88 13.75 -8.54
N TYR A 180 7.01 14.18 -7.62
CA TYR A 180 5.89 15.04 -7.97
C TYR A 180 6.45 16.43 -8.34
N ARG A 181 6.36 16.82 -9.62
CA ARG A 181 6.55 18.21 -10.03
C ARG A 181 5.19 18.89 -10.00
N HIS A 182 4.95 19.70 -8.96
CA HIS A 182 3.79 20.58 -8.92
C HIS A 182 3.86 21.58 -10.10
N PRO A 183 2.82 21.72 -10.94
CA PRO A 183 2.87 22.58 -12.14
C PRO A 183 3.10 24.07 -11.85
N GLN A 184 2.91 24.52 -10.60
CA GLN A 184 2.99 25.94 -10.23
C GLN A 184 4.20 26.35 -9.38
N VAL A 185 5.15 25.46 -9.06
CA VAL A 185 6.36 25.85 -8.30
C VAL A 185 7.56 25.96 -9.26
N ARG A 186 7.62 27.06 -10.01
CA ARG A 186 8.86 27.53 -10.66
C ARG A 186 9.66 28.34 -9.64
N GLN A 187 10.30 27.68 -8.68
CA GLN A 187 11.49 28.22 -8.01
C GLN A 187 12.42 27.07 -7.67
N THR A 188 13.31 26.76 -8.61
CA THR A 188 14.52 25.99 -8.34
C THR A 188 15.45 26.85 -7.49
N ARG A 189 15.42 26.68 -6.17
CA ARG A 189 16.62 26.92 -5.35
C ARG A 189 17.39 25.61 -5.27
N THR A 190 18.39 25.49 -6.12
CA THR A 190 19.42 24.46 -6.02
C THR A 190 20.24 24.77 -4.77
N MET A 191 20.05 24.01 -3.69
CA MET A 191 21.01 23.98 -2.58
C MET A 191 22.04 22.91 -2.94
N ASP A 192 23.28 23.36 -3.17
CA ASP A 192 24.44 22.54 -3.52
C ASP A 192 24.94 21.77 -2.28
N PRO A 193 25.09 20.44 -2.33
CA PRO A 193 25.48 19.66 -1.17
C PRO A 193 27.01 19.52 -1.06
N PHE A 194 27.78 20.62 -1.00
CA PHE A 194 29.21 20.56 -0.63
C PHE A 194 29.76 21.92 -0.18
N VAL A 195 29.50 22.34 1.07
CA VAL A 195 30.46 23.19 1.82
C VAL A 195 30.41 22.83 3.30
N LEU A 196 31.23 21.85 3.68
CA LEU A 196 31.68 21.65 5.05
C LEU A 196 33.21 21.62 4.97
N ARG A 197 33.84 22.80 5.10
CA ARG A 197 35.25 22.96 5.46
C ARG A 197 35.59 24.42 5.74
N ARG A 198 35.95 24.65 7.01
CA ARG A 198 36.98 25.55 7.55
C ARG A 198 37.02 27.00 7.03
N THR A 199 36.87 27.93 7.97
CA THR A 199 38.02 28.72 8.45
C THR A 199 37.79 29.14 9.90
N ALA A 200 38.72 28.71 10.74
CA ALA A 200 39.10 29.43 11.94
C ALA A 200 40.04 30.58 11.54
N ARG A 201 40.10 31.58 12.42
CA ARG A 201 41.08 32.66 12.60
C ARG A 201 40.76 34.02 11.98
N GLU A 202 40.83 34.97 12.93
CA GLU A 202 40.98 36.43 12.87
C GLU A 202 39.75 37.25 12.46
#